data_AF-A0A412FFC5-F1
#
_entry.id   AF-A0A412FFC5-F1
#
_cell.length_a   1.000
_cell.length_b   1.000
_cell.length_c   1.000
_cell.angle_alpha   90.00
_cell.angle_beta   90.00
_cell.angle_gamma   90.00
#
_symmetry.space_group_name_H-M   'P 1'
#
loop_
_entity.id
_entity.type
_entity.pdbx_description
1 polymer ?
#
loop_
_entity_poly.entity_id
_entity_poly.type
_entity_poly.pdbx_seq_one_letter_code
_entity_poly.pdbx_strand_id
1 'polypeptide(L)'
;MKKIEQMSYDELMVECVRRAADLAVRIATEYIDYKIVGYIEADDETTQSQANKFNAMVDYTLFLIGQLNTIKRVIKEANQLGELDGKQYLLDFLSGLEE
;
A
#
# COMPACT_ATOMS: atom_id res chain seq x y z
N MET A 1 13.27 16.75 -3.73
CA MET A 1 13.59 15.37 -4.15
C MET A 1 13.95 15.37 -5.63
N LYS A 2 14.82 14.47 -6.08
CA LYS A 2 15.05 14.22 -7.51
C LYS A 2 13.76 13.70 -8.16
N LYS A 3 13.61 13.87 -9.48
CA LYS A 3 12.57 13.16 -10.23
C LYS A 3 12.87 11.66 -10.22
N ILE A 4 11.85 10.81 -10.22
CA ILE A 4 11.97 9.34 -10.21
C ILE A 4 12.88 8.85 -11.35
N GLU A 5 12.71 9.41 -12.56
CA GLU A 5 13.55 9.14 -13.75
C GLU A 5 15.05 9.38 -13.55
N GLN A 6 15.44 10.19 -12.57
CA GLN A 6 16.82 10.58 -12.31
C GLN A 6 17.45 9.82 -11.13
N MET A 7 16.70 8.90 -10.49
CA MET A 7 17.16 8.16 -9.32
C MET A 7 18.07 6.98 -9.72
N SER A 8 19.05 6.65 -8.87
CA SER A 8 19.80 5.40 -8.94
C SER A 8 18.95 4.20 -8.50
N TYR A 9 19.45 2.97 -8.70
CA TYR A 9 18.79 1.76 -8.19
C TYR A 9 18.51 1.84 -6.69
N ASP A 10 19.53 2.20 -5.89
CA ASP A 10 19.40 2.34 -4.44
C ASP A 10 18.39 3.43 -4.05
N GLU A 11 18.38 4.56 -4.76
CA GLU A 11 17.42 5.65 -4.51
C GLU A 11 15.98 5.19 -4.79
N LEU A 12 15.75 4.41 -5.85
CA LEU A 12 14.44 3.84 -6.18
C LEU A 12 14.01 2.79 -5.13
N MET A 13 14.94 1.96 -4.64
CA MET A 13 14.66 1.00 -3.57
C MET A 13 14.25 1.70 -2.28
N VAL A 14 14.95 2.77 -1.91
CA VAL A 14 14.59 3.61 -0.75
C VAL A 14 13.22 4.25 -0.94
N GLU A 15 12.90 4.73 -2.14
CA GLU A 15 11.59 5.32 -2.45
C GLU A 15 10.45 4.28 -2.32
N CYS A 16 10.66 3.03 -2.78
CA CYS A 16 9.70 1.94 -2.56
C CYS A 16 9.48 1.65 -1.06
N VAL A 17 10.55 1.58 -0.27
CA VAL A 17 10.46 1.38 1.19
C VAL A 17 9.73 2.54 1.86
N ARG A 18 10.00 3.78 1.42
CA ARG A 18 9.30 4.98 1.91
C ARG A 18 7.80 4.91 1.64
N ARG A 19 7.39 4.55 0.42
CA ARG A 19 5.96 4.37 0.06
C ARG A 19 5.30 3.25 0.86
N ALA A 20 6.01 2.14 1.09
CA ALA A 20 5.53 1.06 1.96
C ALA A 20 5.32 1.55 3.41
N ALA A 21 6.24 2.35 3.94
CA ALA A 21 6.11 2.93 5.28
C ALA A 21 4.93 3.91 5.36
N ASP A 22 4.76 4.79 4.38
CA ASP A 22 3.63 5.73 4.31
C ASP A 22 2.29 4.97 4.29
N LEU A 23 2.18 3.88 3.50
CA LEU A 23 1.00 3.02 3.49
C LEU A 23 0.76 2.32 4.84
N ALA A 24 1.83 1.80 5.46
CA ALA A 24 1.72 1.15 6.76
C ALA A 24 1.24 2.14 7.85
N VAL A 25 1.71 3.38 7.81
CA VAL A 25 1.25 4.44 8.72
C VAL A 25 -0.24 4.74 8.49
N ARG A 26 -0.69 4.82 7.23
CA ARG A 26 -2.12 5.03 6.91
C ARG A 26 -2.98 3.87 7.43
N ILE A 27 -2.56 2.63 7.18
CA ILE A 27 -3.22 1.42 7.71
C ILE A 27 -3.22 1.42 9.24
N ALA A 28 -2.17 1.91 9.92
CA ALA A 28 -2.18 1.99 11.37
C ALA A 28 -3.08 3.12 11.89
N THR A 29 -3.03 4.30 11.29
CA THR A 29 -3.73 5.50 11.77
C THR A 29 -5.24 5.41 11.58
N GLU A 30 -5.69 4.94 10.42
CA GLU A 30 -7.12 4.79 10.17
C GLU A 30 -7.77 3.68 11.02
N TYR A 31 -6.97 2.78 11.65
CA TYR A 31 -7.49 1.54 12.23
C TYR A 31 -7.00 1.21 13.65
N ILE A 32 -6.16 2.02 14.30
CA ILE A 32 -5.90 1.89 15.75
C ILE A 32 -7.16 2.18 16.58
N ASP A 33 -8.11 2.97 16.06
CA ASP A 33 -9.39 3.27 16.72
C ASP A 33 -10.50 2.25 16.45
N TYR A 34 -10.28 1.28 15.55
CA TYR A 34 -11.23 0.21 15.26
C TYR A 34 -10.57 -1.16 15.47
N LYS A 35 -11.01 -1.93 16.46
CA LYS A 35 -10.73 -3.38 16.50
C LYS A 35 -11.42 -4.01 15.28
N ILE A 36 -10.73 -4.12 14.15
CA ILE A 36 -11.28 -4.81 12.98
C ILE A 36 -11.43 -6.30 13.33
N VAL A 37 -12.68 -6.73 13.52
CA VAL A 37 -13.06 -8.14 13.59
C VAL A 37 -14.10 -8.36 12.50
N GLY A 38 -13.62 -8.61 11.27
CA GLY A 38 -14.46 -9.02 10.13
C GLY A 38 -15.44 -7.96 9.62
N TYR A 39 -16.36 -8.39 8.74
CA TYR A 39 -17.53 -7.63 8.31
C TYR A 39 -18.62 -7.73 9.37
N ILE A 40 -19.48 -6.71 9.47
CA ILE A 40 -20.65 -6.73 10.35
C ILE A 40 -21.95 -6.62 9.55
N GLU A 41 -23.00 -7.25 10.06
CA GLU A 41 -24.38 -7.06 9.61
C GLU A 41 -25.10 -6.10 10.56
N ALA A 42 -26.23 -5.52 10.11
CA ALA A 42 -27.06 -4.70 10.98
C ALA A 42 -27.77 -5.58 12.01
N ASP A 43 -27.86 -5.09 13.25
CA ASP A 43 -28.51 -5.76 14.37
C ASP A 43 -29.25 -4.76 15.26
N ASP A 44 -29.68 -5.20 16.45
CA ASP A 44 -30.42 -4.36 17.40
C ASP A 44 -29.58 -3.16 17.90
N GLU A 45 -28.25 -3.20 17.78
CA GLU A 45 -27.33 -2.15 18.24
C GLU A 45 -26.77 -1.31 17.07
N THR A 46 -26.80 -1.84 15.84
CA THR A 46 -26.14 -1.27 14.66
C THR A 46 -27.10 -1.13 13.48
N THR A 47 -27.35 0.11 13.06
CA THR A 47 -28.17 0.36 11.86
C THR A 47 -27.48 -0.11 10.57
N GLN A 48 -28.27 -0.40 9.53
CA GLN A 48 -27.75 -0.74 8.19
C GLN A 48 -26.77 0.32 7.64
N SER A 49 -27.02 1.60 7.92
CA SER A 49 -26.12 2.67 7.48
C SER A 49 -24.76 2.61 8.18
N GLN A 50 -24.74 2.28 9.47
CA GLN A 50 -23.51 2.11 10.24
C GLN A 50 -22.74 0.87 9.78
N ALA A 51 -23.42 -0.27 9.60
CA ALA A 51 -22.82 -1.49 9.07
C ALA A 51 -22.20 -1.27 7.67
N ASN A 52 -22.91 -0.61 6.76
CA ASN A 52 -22.39 -0.30 5.43
C ASN A 52 -21.16 0.61 5.47
N LYS A 53 -21.16 1.65 6.33
CA LYS A 53 -20.00 2.53 6.51
C LYS A 53 -18.80 1.76 7.04
N PHE A 54 -19.01 0.90 8.03
CA PHE A 54 -17.95 0.08 8.59
C PHE A 54 -17.35 -0.87 7.55
N ASN A 55 -18.21 -1.59 6.82
CA ASN A 55 -17.78 -2.54 5.79
C ASN A 55 -17.02 -1.86 4.64
N ALA A 56 -17.42 -0.63 4.25
CA ALA A 56 -16.67 0.15 3.26
C ALA A 56 -15.25 0.52 3.73
N MET A 57 -15.05 0.77 5.03
CA MET A 57 -13.70 0.97 5.59
C MET A 57 -12.90 -0.34 5.56
N VAL A 58 -13.51 -1.47 5.89
CA VAL A 58 -12.86 -2.79 5.80
C VAL A 58 -12.39 -3.06 4.37
N ASP A 59 -13.25 -2.84 3.36
CA ASP A 59 -12.89 -3.00 1.94
C ASP A 59 -11.71 -2.10 1.55
N TYR A 60 -11.74 -0.84 1.97
CA TYR A 60 -10.64 0.09 1.73
C TYR A 60 -9.34 -0.35 2.40
N THR A 61 -9.41 -0.90 3.61
CA THR A 61 -8.24 -1.45 4.32
C THR A 61 -7.61 -2.58 3.53
N LEU A 62 -8.42 -3.54 3.08
CA LEU A 62 -7.95 -4.69 2.32
C LEU A 62 -7.30 -4.25 1.01
N PHE A 63 -7.85 -3.21 0.37
CA PHE A 63 -7.22 -2.57 -0.78
C PHE A 63 -5.83 -2.00 -0.44
N LEU A 64 -5.69 -1.22 0.63
CA LEU A 64 -4.39 -0.67 1.06
C LEU A 64 -3.36 -1.77 1.40
N ILE A 65 -3.79 -2.85 2.07
CA ILE A 65 -2.95 -4.02 2.36
C ILE A 65 -2.51 -4.70 1.04
N GLY A 66 -3.39 -4.79 0.05
CA GLY A 66 -3.08 -5.27 -1.29
C GLY A 66 -1.98 -4.43 -1.97
N GLN A 67 -2.04 -3.10 -1.84
CA GLN A 67 -0.99 -2.19 -2.33
C GLN A 67 0.35 -2.42 -1.61
N LEU A 68 0.33 -2.55 -0.29
CA LEU A 68 1.55 -2.83 0.49
C LEU A 68 2.21 -4.15 0.08
N ASN A 69 1.40 -5.20 -0.13
CA ASN A 69 1.89 -6.49 -0.64
C ASN A 69 2.49 -6.38 -2.05
N THR A 70 1.92 -5.52 -2.89
CA THR A 70 2.45 -5.25 -4.23
C THR A 70 3.84 -4.60 -4.17
N ILE A 71 4.02 -3.57 -3.34
CA ILE A 71 5.33 -2.92 -3.15
C ILE A 71 6.35 -3.94 -2.62
N LYS A 72 5.98 -4.76 -1.63
CA LYS A 72 6.85 -5.81 -1.10
C LYS A 72 7.30 -6.79 -2.19
N ARG A 73 6.40 -7.19 -3.09
CA ARG A 73 6.73 -8.07 -4.22
C ARG A 73 7.71 -7.40 -5.18
N VAL A 74 7.46 -6.14 -5.53
CA VAL A 74 8.32 -5.38 -6.45
C VAL A 74 9.75 -5.26 -5.90
N ILE A 75 9.91 -4.90 -4.64
CA ILE A 75 11.22 -4.85 -3.97
C ILE A 75 11.94 -6.20 -4.05
N LYS A 76 11.22 -7.31 -3.81
CA LYS A 76 11.79 -8.65 -3.86
C LYS A 76 12.24 -9.03 -5.27
N GLU A 77 11.42 -8.75 -6.27
CA GLU A 77 11.71 -9.05 -7.68
C GLU A 77 12.88 -8.18 -8.17
N ALA A 78 12.89 -6.88 -7.87
CA ALA A 78 14.00 -5.99 -8.21
C ALA A 78 15.35 -6.43 -7.60
N ASN A 79 15.35 -7.04 -6.41
CA ASN A 79 16.54 -7.62 -5.77
C ASN A 79 17.01 -8.92 -6.43
N GLN A 80 16.13 -9.62 -7.14
CA GLN A 80 16.45 -10.85 -7.87
C GLN A 80 16.96 -10.57 -9.29
N LEU A 81 16.68 -9.36 -9.79
CA LEU A 81 17.21 -8.85 -11.05
C LEU A 81 18.63 -8.29 -10.85
N GLY A 82 19.41 -8.25 -11.94
CA GLY A 82 20.65 -7.47 -11.94
C GLY A 82 20.37 -5.97 -11.81
N GLU A 83 21.38 -5.17 -11.43
CA GLU A 83 21.20 -3.74 -11.10
C GLU A 83 20.50 -2.92 -12.20
N LEU A 84 20.84 -3.16 -13.47
CA LEU A 84 20.27 -2.43 -14.60
C LEU A 84 18.79 -2.79 -14.86
N ASP A 85 18.47 -4.09 -14.87
CA ASP A 85 17.10 -4.58 -15.07
C ASP A 85 16.21 -4.26 -13.86
N GLY A 86 16.75 -4.40 -12.66
CA GLY A 86 16.09 -4.04 -11.40
C GLY A 86 15.79 -2.54 -11.35
N LYS A 87 16.70 -1.68 -11.84
CA LYS A 87 16.45 -0.24 -11.93
C LYS A 87 15.28 0.08 -12.84
N GLN A 88 15.25 -0.49 -14.06
CA GLN A 88 14.16 -0.23 -15.00
C GLN A 88 12.83 -0.74 -14.42
N TYR A 89 12.83 -1.92 -13.80
CA TYR A 89 11.64 -2.49 -13.20
C TYR A 89 11.05 -1.61 -12.08
N LEU A 90 11.90 -1.09 -11.19
CA LEU A 90 11.49 -0.16 -10.14
C LEU A 90 10.98 1.16 -10.71
N LEU A 91 11.62 1.67 -11.77
CA LEU A 91 11.22 2.90 -12.45
C LEU A 91 9.81 2.78 -13.03
N ASP A 92 9.53 1.67 -13.74
CA ASP A 92 8.23 1.41 -14.35
C ASP A 92 7.13 1.33 -13.29
N PHE A 93 7.41 0.60 -12.20
CA PHE A 93 6.47 0.49 -11.08
C PHE A 93 6.19 1.85 -10.42
N LEU A 94 7.23 2.59 -10.05
CA LEU A 94 7.09 3.85 -9.31
C LEU A 94 6.44 4.96 -10.15
N SER A 95 6.74 5.01 -11.45
CA SER A 95 6.09 5.93 -12.39
C SER A 95 4.61 5.58 -12.58
N GLY A 96 4.27 4.29 -12.67
CA GLY A 96 2.87 3.84 -12.79
C GLY A 96 2.01 4.07 -11.54
N LEU A 97 2.60 4.49 -10.42
CA LEU A 97 1.86 4.92 -9.23
C LEU A 97 1.55 6.43 -9.21
N GLU A 98 2.14 7.22 -10.12
CA GLU A 98 1.90 8.67 -10.21
C GLU A 98 0.78 9.05 -11.19
N GLU A 99 0.31 8.09 -12.00
CA GLU A 99 -0.88 8.20 -12.87
C GLU A 99 -2.19 7.95 -12.10
#